data_AF-A0A3D1U1Q2-F1
#
_entry.id   AF-A0A3D1U1Q2-F1
#
_cell.length_a   1.000
_cell.length_b   1.000
_cell.length_c   1.000
_cell.angle_alpha   90.00
_cell.angle_beta   90.00
_cell.angle_gamma   90.00
#
_symmetry.space_group_name_H-M   'P 1'
#
loop_
_entity.id
_entity.type
_entity.pdbx_description
1 polymer ?
#
loop_
_entity_poly.entity_id
_entity_poly.type
_entity_poly.pdbx_seq_one_letter_code
_entity_poly.pdbx_strand_id
1 'polypeptide(L)'
;GPIDSGTTFQIISRPSIGRPFGWEMKTNLKITEFEPNRKFATEATSGFLEGTKITYLMEPVEGDKTRLSRVTEFRFHGLARLMRPFQAPLARRDGGVEISGVKRILESQPGRDGS
;
A
#
# COMPACT_ATOMS: atom_id res chain seq x y z
N GLY A 1 -4.11 15.34 -9.22
CA GLY A 1 -3.58 16.48 -8.44
C GLY A 1 -2.19 16.13 -7.95
N PRO A 2 -1.31 17.09 -7.68
CA PRO A 2 0.04 16.77 -7.23
C PRO A 2 -0.07 16.07 -5.87
N ILE A 3 0.30 14.80 -5.86
CA ILE A 3 0.43 14.01 -4.64
C ILE A 3 1.70 14.51 -3.95
N ASP A 4 1.62 14.89 -2.68
CA ASP A 4 2.78 15.32 -1.89
C ASP A 4 2.59 14.94 -0.41
N SER A 5 3.66 15.07 0.37
CA SER A 5 3.67 14.92 1.82
C SER A 5 2.56 15.76 2.46
N GLY A 6 1.80 15.15 3.37
CA GLY A 6 0.62 15.75 3.99
C GLY A 6 -0.69 15.49 3.25
N THR A 7 -0.65 15.11 1.96
CA THR A 7 -1.84 14.72 1.20
C THR A 7 -2.51 13.52 1.87
N THR A 8 -3.84 13.58 1.99
CA THR A 8 -4.64 12.49 2.57
C THR A 8 -5.59 11.94 1.52
N PHE A 9 -5.69 10.62 1.44
CA PHE A 9 -6.65 9.92 0.60
C PHE A 9 -7.40 8.87 1.41
N GLN A 10 -8.64 8.60 1.02
CA GLN A 10 -9.46 7.56 1.64
C GLN A 10 -9.48 6.34 0.73
N ILE A 11 -9.11 5.19 1.29
CA ILE A 11 -9.33 3.89 0.65
C ILE A 11 -10.64 3.32 1.19
N ILE A 12 -11.47 2.87 0.25
CA ILE A 12 -12.67 2.09 0.54
C ILE A 12 -12.39 0.66 0.08
N SER A 13 -12.23 -0.26 1.04
CA SER A 13 -11.98 -1.68 0.78
C SER A 13 -13.25 -2.48 1.02
N ARG A 14 -13.56 -3.40 0.10
CA ARG A 14 -14.67 -4.36 0.22
C ARG A 14 -14.07 -5.76 0.37
N PRO A 15 -13.92 -6.29 1.59
CA PRO A 15 -13.31 -7.60 1.80
C PRO A 15 -14.19 -8.70 1.17
N SER A 16 -13.57 -9.62 0.45
CA SER A 16 -14.27 -10.75 -0.19
C SER A 16 -14.42 -11.99 0.70
N ILE A 17 -13.73 -12.03 1.86
CA ILE A 17 -13.70 -13.19 2.76
C ILE A 17 -14.09 -12.77 4.18
N GLY A 18 -15.00 -13.53 4.79
CA GLY A 18 -15.27 -13.49 6.23
C GLY A 18 -16.15 -12.34 6.74
N ARG A 19 -16.73 -11.52 5.87
CA ARG A 19 -17.70 -10.47 6.26
C ARG A 19 -18.91 -10.46 5.30
N PRO A 20 -20.11 -10.08 5.78
CA PRO A 20 -21.31 -10.02 4.96
C PRO A 20 -21.10 -9.15 3.71
N PHE A 21 -21.69 -9.62 2.61
CA PHE A 21 -21.71 -8.93 1.33
C PHE A 21 -22.20 -7.49 1.52
N GLY A 22 -21.41 -6.51 1.06
CA GLY A 22 -21.73 -5.07 1.19
C GLY A 22 -21.04 -4.34 2.34
N TRP A 23 -20.20 -4.99 3.16
CA TRP A 23 -19.41 -4.28 4.16
C TRP A 23 -18.27 -3.47 3.50
N GLU A 24 -18.30 -2.16 3.66
CA GLU A 24 -17.22 -1.25 3.29
C GLU A 24 -16.33 -0.91 4.49
N MET A 25 -15.02 -1.08 4.33
CA MET A 25 -14.02 -0.60 5.28
C MET A 25 -13.41 0.68 4.73
N LYS A 26 -13.51 1.77 5.48
CA LYS A 26 -12.90 3.06 5.14
C LYS A 26 -11.62 3.24 5.95
N THR A 27 -10.54 3.59 5.27
CA THR A 27 -9.23 3.85 5.86
C THR A 27 -8.70 5.15 5.27
N ASN A 28 -8.41 6.14 6.11
CA ASN A 28 -7.69 7.33 5.66
C ASN A 28 -6.19 7.05 5.72
N LEU A 29 -5.48 7.38 4.64
CA LEU A 29 -4.04 7.32 4.56
C LEU A 29 -3.50 8.71 4.33
N LYS A 30 -2.54 9.11 5.15
CA LYS A 30 -1.78 10.35 4.99
C LYS A 30 -0.41 10.01 4.42
N ILE A 31 0.02 10.75 3.41
CA ILE A 31 1.38 10.65 2.89
C ILE A 31 2.32 11.33 3.88
N THR A 32 3.27 10.57 4.40
CA THR A 32 4.24 11.06 5.38
C THR A 32 5.52 11.49 4.72
N GLU A 33 5.90 10.84 3.62
CA GLU A 33 7.06 11.19 2.81
C GLU A 33 6.77 10.91 1.34
N PHE A 34 7.20 11.83 0.48
CA PHE A 34 7.11 11.65 -0.96
C PHE A 34 8.36 12.22 -1.63
N GLU A 35 9.06 11.34 -2.34
CA GLU A 35 10.15 11.69 -3.24
C GLU A 35 9.84 11.06 -4.59
N PRO A 36 9.53 11.86 -5.63
CA PRO A 36 9.20 11.36 -6.95
C PRO A 36 10.20 10.32 -7.45
N ASN A 37 9.70 9.21 -7.99
CA ASN A 37 10.48 8.09 -8.54
C ASN A 37 11.44 7.38 -7.55
N ARG A 38 11.40 7.71 -6.25
CA ARG A 38 12.33 7.15 -5.26
C ARG A 38 11.63 6.59 -4.04
N LYS A 39 10.75 7.35 -3.39
CA LYS A 39 10.16 6.97 -2.10
C LYS A 39 8.72 7.44 -1.97
N PHE A 40 7.88 6.56 -1.42
CA PHE A 40 6.50 6.88 -1.08
C PHE A 40 6.15 6.23 0.24
N ALA A 41 5.85 7.03 1.27
CA ALA A 41 5.49 6.53 2.58
C ALA A 41 4.13 7.06 3.03
N THR A 42 3.34 6.20 3.67
CA THR A 42 2.01 6.53 4.17
C THR A 42 1.80 6.01 5.57
N GLU A 43 0.90 6.67 6.29
CA GLU A 43 0.40 6.27 7.60
C GLU A 43 -1.14 6.24 7.57
N ALA A 44 -1.73 5.17 8.07
CA ALA A 44 -3.16 5.09 8.29
C ALA A 44 -3.55 5.97 9.47
N THR A 45 -4.33 7.02 9.22
CA THR A 45 -4.79 7.96 10.25
C THR A 45 -6.18 7.61 10.80
N SER A 46 -6.86 6.61 10.22
CA SER A 46 -8.13 6.10 10.73
C SER A 46 -8.39 4.66 10.26
N GLY A 47 -9.36 4.01 10.88
CA GLY A 47 -9.85 2.69 10.50
C GLY A 47 -9.16 1.54 11.25
N PHE A 48 -9.42 0.31 10.83
CA PHE A 48 -8.95 -0.89 11.54
C PHE A 48 -7.42 -1.01 11.61
N LEU A 49 -6.72 -0.39 10.66
CA LEU A 49 -5.25 -0.41 10.57
C LEU A 49 -4.63 0.93 11.00
N GLU A 50 -5.36 1.78 11.73
CA GLU A 50 -4.84 3.06 12.23
C GLU A 50 -3.46 2.92 12.89
N GLY A 51 -2.55 3.83 12.54
CA GLY A 51 -1.16 3.83 12.96
C GLY A 51 -0.24 2.88 12.18
N THR A 52 -0.77 2.08 11.25
CA THR A 52 0.05 1.27 10.33
C THR A 52 0.78 2.17 9.36
N LYS A 53 2.08 1.92 9.18
CA LYS A 53 2.91 2.64 8.22
C LYS A 53 3.30 1.72 7.06
N ILE A 54 3.30 2.28 5.86
CA ILE A 54 3.72 1.56 4.65
C ILE A 54 4.72 2.44 3.92
N THR A 55 5.89 1.89 3.63
CA THR A 55 6.93 2.56 2.84
C THR A 55 7.22 1.75 1.60
N TYR A 56 7.22 2.43 0.46
CA TYR A 56 7.66 1.92 -0.83
C TYR A 56 8.96 2.64 -1.22
N LEU A 57 9.94 1.85 -1.65
CA LEU A 57 11.22 2.33 -2.16
C LEU A 57 11.40 1.80 -3.58
N MET A 58 11.75 2.71 -4.49
CA MET A 58 12.01 2.42 -5.89
C MET A 58 13.50 2.64 -6.14
N GLU A 59 14.17 1.58 -6.57
CA GLU A 59 15.61 1.60 -6.82
C GLU A 59 15.87 1.15 -8.26
N PRO A 60 16.67 1.90 -9.05
CA PRO A 60 17.07 1.46 -10.37
C PRO A 60 17.91 0.19 -10.26
N VAL A 61 17.71 -0.72 -11.20
CA VAL A 61 18.56 -1.92 -11.38
C VAL A 61 18.91 -2.07 -12.86
N GLU A 62 19.87 -2.94 -13.18
CA GLU A 62 20.35 -3.11 -14.55
C GLU A 62 19.25 -3.45 -15.56
N GLY A 63 19.40 -2.91 -16.78
CA GLY A 63 18.54 -3.23 -17.92
C GLY A 63 17.19 -2.53 -17.90
N ASP A 64 17.15 -1.24 -17.57
CA ASP A 64 15.95 -0.39 -17.52
C ASP A 64 14.84 -0.95 -16.61
N LYS A 65 15.26 -1.55 -15.51
CA LYS A 65 14.37 -2.19 -14.53
C LYS A 65 14.39 -1.41 -13.23
N THR A 66 13.30 -1.52 -12.49
CA THR A 66 13.18 -0.93 -11.15
C THR A 66 12.87 -2.02 -10.14
N ARG A 67 13.64 -2.05 -9.05
CA ARG A 67 13.30 -2.83 -7.86
C ARG A 67 12.33 -2.02 -7.01
N LEU A 68 11.16 -2.59 -6.76
CA LEU A 68 10.18 -2.05 -5.82
C LEU A 68 10.26 -2.83 -4.50
N SER A 69 10.72 -2.17 -3.46
CA SER A 69 10.77 -2.70 -2.09
C SER A 69 9.61 -2.11 -1.27
N ARG A 70 8.94 -2.94 -0.47
CA ARG A 70 7.84 -2.52 0.41
C ARG A 70 8.11 -2.96 1.83
N VAL A 71 7.96 -2.04 2.77
CA VAL A 71 7.99 -2.31 4.21
C VAL A 71 6.65 -1.92 4.79
N THR A 72 6.08 -2.80 5.62
CA THR A 72 4.81 -2.55 6.31
C THR A 72 5.01 -2.75 7.80
N GLU A 73 4.83 -1.67 8.54
CA GLU A 73 4.87 -1.66 10.00
C GLU A 73 3.45 -1.63 10.53
N PHE A 74 2.90 -2.80 10.83
CA PHE A 74 1.55 -2.88 11.33
C PHE A 74 1.45 -2.42 12.79
N ARG A 75 0.47 -1.55 13.05
CA ARG A 75 0.10 -1.16 14.40
C ARG A 75 -1.26 -1.73 14.75
N PHE A 76 -1.27 -2.81 15.53
CA PHE A 76 -2.51 -3.40 16.02
C PHE A 76 -2.89 -2.85 17.39
N HIS A 77 -4.16 -2.47 17.52
CA HIS A 77 -4.77 -1.95 18.73
C HIS A 77 -5.80 -2.93 19.31
N GLY A 78 -6.04 -2.86 20.62
CA GLY A 78 -7.05 -3.69 21.30
C GLY A 78 -6.90 -5.20 21.06
N LEU A 79 -8.03 -5.87 20.82
CA LEU A 79 -8.08 -7.32 20.53
C LEU A 79 -7.34 -7.70 19.25
N ALA A 80 -7.13 -6.76 18.32
CA ALA A 80 -6.37 -7.02 17.10
C ALA A 80 -4.89 -7.31 17.37
N ARG A 81 -4.37 -6.99 18.57
CA ARG A 81 -3.01 -7.41 19.00
C ARG A 81 -2.83 -8.93 18.97
N LEU A 82 -3.90 -9.70 19.12
CA LEU A 82 -3.87 -11.17 19.01
C LEU A 82 -3.49 -11.64 17.60
N MET A 83 -3.61 -10.76 16.59
CA MET A 83 -3.23 -11.08 15.20
C MET A 83 -1.73 -10.92 14.93
N ARG A 84 -0.92 -10.51 15.93
CA ARG A 84 0.54 -10.37 15.81
C ARG A 84 1.25 -11.57 15.14
N PRO A 85 0.95 -12.83 15.46
CA PRO A 85 1.60 -13.98 14.82
C PRO A 85 1.33 -14.08 13.32
N PHE A 86 0.22 -13.51 12.85
CA PHE A 86 -0.19 -13.54 11.45
C PHE A 86 0.34 -12.34 10.65
N GLN A 87 1.09 -11.42 11.27
CA GLN A 87 1.59 -10.21 10.61
C GLN A 87 2.45 -10.48 9.39
N ALA A 88 3.53 -11.24 9.56
CA ALA A 88 4.44 -11.52 8.45
C ALA A 88 3.76 -12.31 7.32
N PRO A 89 2.94 -13.35 7.61
CA PRO A 89 2.14 -14.02 6.58
C PRO A 89 1.18 -13.07 5.84
N LEU A 90 0.45 -12.22 6.56
CA LEU A 90 -0.49 -11.26 5.97
C LEU A 90 0.25 -10.20 5.13
N ALA A 91 1.34 -9.65 5.65
CA ALA A 91 2.20 -8.69 4.94
C ALA A 91 2.67 -9.23 3.59
N ARG A 92 3.13 -10.49 3.57
CA ARG A 92 3.63 -11.17 2.37
C ARG A 92 2.52 -11.42 1.37
N ARG A 93 1.35 -11.89 1.84
CA ARG A 93 0.19 -12.15 0.98
C ARG A 93 -0.34 -10.87 0.35
N ASP A 94 -0.59 -9.85 1.16
CA ASP A 94 -1.14 -8.58 0.70
C ASP A 94 -0.15 -7.87 -0.24
N GLY A 95 1.14 -7.85 0.12
CA GLY A 95 2.20 -7.32 -0.73
C GLY A 95 2.30 -8.05 -2.07
N GLY A 96 2.17 -9.38 -2.09
CA GLY A 96 2.21 -10.16 -3.32
C GLY A 96 1.05 -9.87 -4.27
N VAL A 97 -0.17 -9.75 -3.74
CA VAL A 97 -1.37 -9.42 -4.54
C VAL A 97 -1.28 -7.99 -5.09
N GLU A 98 -0.87 -7.04 -4.24
CA GLU A 98 -0.73 -5.63 -4.62
C GLU A 98 0.31 -5.45 -5.73
N ILE A 99 1.52 -6.00 -5.57
CA ILE A 99 2.61 -5.91 -6.55
C ILE A 99 2.22 -6.57 -7.88
N SER A 100 1.54 -7.72 -7.83
CA SER A 100 1.06 -8.40 -9.05
C SER A 100 0.03 -7.55 -9.80
N GLY A 101 -0.85 -6.85 -9.07
CA GLY A 101 -1.80 -5.92 -9.65
C GLY A 101 -1.14 -4.70 -10.26
N VAL A 102 -0.22 -4.06 -9.54
CA VAL A 102 0.55 -2.89 -10.02
C VAL A 102 1.32 -3.26 -11.28
N LYS A 103 2.03 -4.40 -11.27
CA LYS A 103 2.76 -4.89 -12.44
C LYS A 103 1.83 -5.06 -13.65
N ARG A 104 0.69 -5.73 -13.46
CA ARG A 104 -0.30 -5.92 -14.54
C ARG A 104 -0.80 -4.59 -15.10
N ILE A 105 -1.11 -3.62 -14.24
CA ILE A 105 -1.58 -2.30 -14.68
C ILE A 105 -0.50 -1.61 -15.51
N LEU A 106 0.74 -1.57 -15.01
CA LEU A 106 1.87 -0.94 -15.69
C LEU A 106 2.18 -1.60 -17.05
N GLU A 107 2.18 -2.94 -17.11
CA GLU A 107 2.42 -3.68 -18.36
C GLU A 107 1.24 -3.60 -19.35
N SER A 108 0.01 -3.32 -18.86
CA SER A 108 -1.16 -3.14 -19.71
C SER A 108 -1.29 -1.73 -20.30
N GLN A 109 -0.51 -0.77 -19.79
CA GLN A 109 -0.45 0.57 -20.37
C GLN A 109 0.51 0.57 -21.56
N PRO A 110 0.10 1.00 -22.76
CA PRO A 110 1.04 1.20 -23.86
C PRO A 110 2.08 2.24 -23.42
N GLY A 111 3.36 1.95 -23.68
CA GLY A 111 4.48 2.79 -23.28
C GLY A 111 4.19 4.25 -23.60
N ARG A 112 4.23 5.10 -22.56
CA ARG A 112 4.20 6.56 -22.72
C ARG A 112 5.58 7.02 -23.19
N ASP A 113 5.98 6.53 -24.36
CA ASP A 113 7.13 7.03 -25.09
C ASP A 113 6.61 8.00 -26.16
N GLY A 114 6.81 9.29 -25.92
CA GLY A 114 6.73 10.33 -26.95
C GLY A 114 5.50 11.24 -26.92
N SER A 115 5.65 12.38 -26.23
CA SER A 115 5.17 13.68 -26.70
C SER A 115 6.08 14.77 -26.17
#